data_AF-A0A6L8U065-F1
#
_entry.id   AF-A0A6L8U065-F1
#
_cell.length_a   1.000
_cell.length_b   1.000
_cell.length_c   1.000
_cell.angle_alpha   90.00
_cell.angle_beta   90.00
_cell.angle_gamma   90.00
#
_symmetry.space_group_name_H-M   'P 1'
#
loop_
_entity.id
_entity.type
_entity.pdbx_description
1 polymer ?
#
loop_
_entity_poly.entity_id
_entity_poly.type
_entity_poly.pdbx_seq_one_letter_code
_entity_poly.pdbx_strand_id
1 'polypeptide(L)'
;MNRETSLSPAGKRQMEKYSSAFTLSDMEIFIFPDLFYPLVLANIMSPLIWKWRDDPWFEGIDKKGFNYKVNRIKQYIIDNYVFNLDLATWGMTTKTKEIERFSDFFDIAALRQSNALFGYEGDKYYFDIDIRRHFGLDKFSSDVIPYWKTETVEAMNAFRYRDNYTTGAGECVSLSALYAAAMFIVGKIPLEKIFLIATPLHSQNFITEKEGLITNNRRIVTKNMWFNGTSLSEKARRALENEKVTIVSHISGHIHTVYDEASIDPEAYRMFSEKLREFLRTNISDLVFINFLRFKNKYKTHFQYMCECSGIKKYISLEKMFEYEHISKYNLSKESRDRLVKEIEGDEFQLSPISGKIILNDIEGIFCEDRGCSLEEFRANFNNYAGGMSDALLDEMFSDLEKFTITEPRLPDSEKSYISGLTPSISPENSREEIIRSVTDLRDKSEMALLTMYVYRQMDLIDWIPYIKASMERNPVCFSDLENMLVDEVYGILKKLPDESIYDGNRLALPDEVWNFRRGDGLEKAVLLADFIVMKYPESSLQIEISDKRAVLRYRTEEYPFSTSKEFRKLISVSGKVYSVQDLP
;
A
#
# COMPACT_ATOMS: atom_id res chain seq x y z
N MET A 1 -35.64 -13.56 -3.59
CA MET A 1 -36.09 -12.80 -4.78
C MET A 1 -34.97 -12.93 -5.82
N ASN A 2 -35.19 -13.67 -6.91
CA ASN A 2 -34.17 -13.88 -7.95
C ASN A 2 -33.81 -12.52 -8.58
N ARG A 3 -32.65 -11.95 -8.21
CA ARG A 3 -32.08 -10.81 -8.93
C ARG A 3 -31.32 -11.38 -10.12
N GLU A 4 -31.98 -11.43 -11.28
CA GLU A 4 -31.30 -11.76 -12.53
C GLU A 4 -30.21 -10.72 -12.81
N THR A 5 -29.02 -11.20 -13.15
CA THR A 5 -27.88 -10.39 -13.56
C THR A 5 -28.22 -9.65 -14.87
N SER A 6 -28.26 -8.31 -14.82
CA SER A 6 -28.46 -7.50 -16.02
C SER A 6 -27.29 -7.69 -16.99
N LEU A 7 -27.58 -8.14 -18.21
CA LEU A 7 -26.60 -8.33 -19.29
C LEU A 7 -26.15 -7.02 -19.94
N SER A 8 -26.72 -5.87 -19.55
CA SER A 8 -26.28 -4.56 -20.02
C SER A 8 -24.82 -4.28 -19.60
N PRO A 9 -24.05 -3.46 -20.34
CA PRO A 9 -22.69 -3.09 -19.93
C PRO A 9 -22.63 -2.48 -18.52
N ALA A 10 -23.63 -1.69 -18.12
CA ALA A 10 -23.73 -1.14 -16.77
C ALA A 10 -23.95 -2.23 -15.71
N GLY A 11 -24.83 -3.19 -15.98
CA GLY A 11 -25.08 -4.35 -15.11
C GLY A 11 -23.84 -5.23 -14.96
N LYS A 12 -23.12 -5.49 -16.06
CA LYS A 12 -21.84 -6.21 -16.07
C LYS A 12 -20.80 -5.47 -15.23
N ARG A 13 -20.60 -4.16 -15.44
CA ARG A 13 -19.66 -3.34 -14.67
C ARG A 13 -19.97 -3.37 -13.17
N GLN A 14 -21.24 -3.28 -12.80
CA GLN A 14 -21.65 -3.32 -11.39
C GLN A 14 -21.36 -4.69 -10.75
N MET A 15 -21.77 -5.77 -11.41
CA MET A 15 -21.49 -7.13 -10.94
C MET A 15 -19.98 -7.37 -10.82
N GLU A 16 -19.20 -6.88 -11.78
CA GLU A 16 -17.75 -6.97 -11.77
C GLU A 16 -17.14 -6.22 -10.59
N LYS A 17 -17.59 -4.99 -10.33
CA LYS A 17 -17.16 -4.19 -9.17
C LYS A 17 -17.46 -4.90 -7.85
N TYR A 18 -18.67 -5.40 -7.66
CA TYR A 18 -19.07 -6.07 -6.41
C TYR A 18 -18.33 -7.36 -6.16
N SER A 19 -18.09 -8.16 -7.20
CA SER A 19 -17.29 -9.38 -7.07
C SER A 19 -15.81 -9.04 -6.83
N SER A 20 -15.33 -7.92 -7.38
CA SER A 20 -13.96 -7.42 -7.15
C SER A 20 -13.73 -6.96 -5.71
N ALA A 21 -14.78 -6.65 -4.95
CA ALA A 21 -14.66 -6.35 -3.53
C ALA A 21 -14.17 -7.55 -2.68
N PHE A 22 -14.24 -8.79 -3.20
CA PHE A 22 -13.74 -9.97 -2.47
C PHE A 22 -12.27 -10.28 -2.75
N THR A 23 -11.78 -9.86 -3.92
CA THR A 23 -10.44 -10.18 -4.45
C THR A 23 -9.50 -8.98 -4.41
N LEU A 24 -9.98 -7.77 -4.69
CA LEU A 24 -9.24 -6.52 -4.48
C LEU A 24 -7.86 -6.49 -5.14
N SER A 25 -7.68 -7.15 -6.28
CA SER A 25 -6.40 -7.08 -6.98
C SER A 25 -6.02 -5.65 -7.33
N ASP A 26 -4.73 -5.36 -7.48
CA ASP A 26 -4.24 -4.01 -7.82
C ASP A 26 -4.93 -3.47 -9.10
N MET A 27 -5.17 -4.36 -10.07
CA MET A 27 -5.89 -4.04 -11.30
C MET A 27 -7.37 -3.71 -11.04
N GLU A 28 -8.04 -4.47 -10.17
CA GLU A 28 -9.42 -4.19 -9.77
C GLU A 28 -9.54 -2.88 -9.01
N ILE A 29 -8.58 -2.54 -8.14
CA ILE A 29 -8.56 -1.25 -7.43
C ILE A 29 -8.28 -0.10 -8.40
N PHE A 30 -7.44 -0.31 -9.42
CA PHE A 30 -7.22 0.66 -10.47
C PHE A 30 -8.51 0.93 -11.27
N ILE A 31 -9.22 -0.11 -11.69
CA ILE A 31 -10.46 0.01 -12.48
C ILE A 31 -11.66 0.44 -11.62
N PHE A 32 -11.67 0.08 -10.34
CA PHE A 32 -12.72 0.43 -9.40
C PHE A 32 -12.09 1.11 -8.18
N PRO A 33 -11.67 2.38 -8.31
CA PRO A 33 -11.06 3.13 -7.20
C PRO A 33 -11.97 3.26 -5.97
N ASP A 34 -13.29 3.07 -6.16
CA ASP A 34 -14.27 2.92 -5.08
C ASP A 34 -13.92 1.81 -4.08
N LEU A 35 -13.14 0.80 -4.46
CA LEU A 35 -12.78 -0.34 -3.61
C LEU A 35 -11.67 -0.03 -2.60
N PHE A 36 -10.87 1.02 -2.83
CA PHE A 36 -9.66 1.23 -2.04
C PHE A 36 -9.95 1.65 -0.60
N TYR A 37 -10.85 2.62 -0.38
CA TYR A 37 -11.22 3.03 0.99
C TYR A 37 -12.09 2.00 1.74
N PRO A 38 -13.02 1.28 1.08
CA PRO A 38 -13.73 0.16 1.70
C PRO A 38 -12.84 -0.88 2.35
N LEU A 39 -11.64 -1.15 1.81
CA LEU A 39 -10.65 -2.01 2.46
C LEU A 39 -10.17 -1.45 3.80
N VAL A 40 -9.95 -0.13 3.91
CA VAL A 40 -9.62 0.53 5.17
C VAL A 40 -10.75 0.34 6.18
N LEU A 41 -12.00 0.60 5.76
CA LEU A 41 -13.16 0.44 6.64
C LEU A 41 -13.38 -1.00 7.06
N ALA A 42 -13.18 -1.97 6.18
CA ALA A 42 -13.25 -3.39 6.51
C ALA A 42 -12.18 -3.78 7.55
N ASN A 43 -10.95 -3.28 7.39
CA ASN A 43 -9.89 -3.48 8.38
C ASN A 43 -10.22 -2.78 9.72
N ILE A 44 -10.89 -1.62 9.71
CA ILE A 44 -11.37 -0.96 10.92
C ILE A 44 -12.49 -1.77 11.59
N MET A 45 -13.38 -2.39 10.83
CA MET A 45 -14.44 -3.26 11.36
C MET A 45 -13.90 -4.60 11.87
N SER A 46 -12.73 -5.04 11.41
CA SER A 46 -12.06 -6.27 11.87
C SER A 46 -11.70 -6.18 13.35
N PRO A 47 -11.97 -7.20 14.18
CA PRO A 47 -11.59 -7.20 15.58
C PRO A 47 -10.07 -7.27 15.80
N LEU A 48 -9.29 -7.63 14.77
CA LEU A 48 -7.85 -7.89 14.89
C LEU A 48 -7.06 -6.64 15.32
N ILE A 49 -7.34 -5.49 14.71
CA ILE A 49 -6.62 -4.25 15.03
C ILE A 49 -7.09 -3.67 16.37
N TRP A 50 -8.35 -3.89 16.75
CA TRP A 50 -8.84 -3.51 18.08
C TRP A 50 -8.11 -4.26 19.20
N LYS A 51 -7.76 -5.55 18.99
CA LYS A 51 -6.92 -6.29 19.93
C LYS A 51 -5.53 -5.66 20.09
N TRP A 52 -5.00 -5.00 19.07
CA TRP A 52 -3.72 -4.28 19.20
C TRP A 52 -3.84 -3.09 20.13
N ARG A 53 -4.96 -2.37 20.10
CA ARG A 53 -5.17 -1.23 21.00
C ARG A 53 -5.05 -1.64 22.48
N ASP A 54 -5.40 -2.87 22.78
CA ASP A 54 -5.37 -3.44 24.13
C ASP A 54 -4.06 -4.23 24.42
N ASP A 55 -3.11 -4.27 23.47
CA ASP A 55 -1.81 -4.92 23.61
C ASP A 55 -0.88 -4.10 24.52
N PRO A 56 -0.12 -4.73 25.45
CA PRO A 56 0.84 -4.03 26.33
C PRO A 56 1.85 -3.15 25.58
N TRP A 57 2.18 -3.46 24.32
CA TRP A 57 3.04 -2.61 23.48
C TRP A 57 2.52 -1.17 23.33
N PHE A 58 1.20 -1.00 23.38
CA PHE A 58 0.50 0.26 23.20
C PHE A 58 -0.03 0.87 24.51
N GLU A 59 0.40 0.36 25.66
CA GLU A 59 -0.02 0.91 26.96
C GLU A 59 0.29 2.42 27.08
N GLY A 60 -0.75 3.20 27.40
CA GLY A 60 -0.66 4.66 27.55
C GLY A 60 -0.33 5.40 26.25
N ILE A 61 -0.51 4.78 25.08
CA ILE A 61 -0.24 5.40 23.78
C ILE A 61 -1.08 6.67 23.56
N ASP A 62 -2.30 6.70 24.07
CA ASP A 62 -3.25 7.81 24.00
C ASP A 62 -2.64 9.14 24.47
N LYS A 63 -1.82 9.10 25.53
CA LYS A 63 -1.15 10.25 26.16
C LYS A 63 0.12 10.70 25.42
N LYS A 64 0.55 10.00 24.38
CA LYS A 64 1.82 10.27 23.68
C LYS A 64 1.62 11.19 22.47
N GLY A 65 2.70 11.88 22.09
CA GLY A 65 2.71 12.73 20.89
C GLY A 65 2.66 11.93 19.59
N PHE A 66 2.22 12.58 18.50
CA PHE A 66 2.03 11.98 17.17
C PHE A 66 3.22 11.13 16.70
N ASN A 67 4.44 11.69 16.69
CA ASN A 67 5.64 10.97 16.23
C ASN A 67 5.93 9.69 17.04
N TYR A 68 5.61 9.68 18.34
CA TYR A 68 5.77 8.49 19.18
C TYR A 68 4.76 7.42 18.80
N LYS A 69 3.47 7.79 18.69
CA LYS A 69 2.38 6.90 18.30
C LYS A 69 2.67 6.22 16.97
N VAL A 70 3.02 7.01 15.97
CA VAL A 70 3.34 6.54 14.62
C VAL A 70 4.51 5.56 14.63
N ASN A 71 5.60 5.86 15.35
CA ASN A 71 6.75 4.96 15.42
C ASN A 71 6.43 3.64 16.12
N ARG A 72 5.61 3.66 17.17
CA ARG A 72 5.15 2.44 17.86
C ARG A 72 4.28 1.58 16.93
N ILE A 73 3.36 2.18 16.19
CA ILE A 73 2.51 1.48 15.21
C ILE A 73 3.36 0.88 14.10
N LYS A 74 4.27 1.67 13.52
CA LYS A 74 5.23 1.19 12.50
C LYS A 74 6.00 -0.02 13.00
N GLN A 75 6.59 0.06 14.19
CA GLN A 75 7.39 -1.04 14.74
C GLN A 75 6.54 -2.29 14.98
N TYR A 76 5.32 -2.14 15.50
CA TYR A 76 4.40 -3.26 15.68
C TYR A 76 4.06 -3.94 14.35
N ILE A 77 3.80 -3.16 13.29
CA ILE A 77 3.56 -3.70 11.94
C ILE A 77 4.82 -4.39 11.41
N ILE A 78 6.01 -3.81 11.59
CA ILE A 78 7.28 -4.42 11.18
C ILE A 78 7.48 -5.77 11.89
N ASP A 79 7.20 -5.86 13.18
CA ASP A 79 7.46 -7.07 13.96
C ASP A 79 6.45 -8.19 13.67
N ASN A 80 5.24 -7.83 13.22
CA ASN A 80 4.14 -8.78 13.00
C ASN A 80 3.79 -9.04 11.54
N TYR A 81 4.31 -8.23 10.59
CA TYR A 81 4.03 -8.34 9.17
C TYR A 81 5.27 -8.13 8.30
N VAL A 82 5.42 -9.02 7.31
CA VAL A 82 6.40 -8.88 6.24
C VAL A 82 5.75 -8.35 4.96
N PHE A 83 6.57 -7.78 4.09
CA PHE A 83 6.13 -7.42 2.73
C PHE A 83 6.18 -8.68 1.87
N ASN A 84 5.03 -9.08 1.33
CA ASN A 84 4.96 -10.28 0.50
C ASN A 84 5.58 -9.98 -0.88
N LEU A 85 6.67 -10.69 -1.21
CA LEU A 85 7.34 -10.62 -2.51
C LEU A 85 7.08 -11.87 -3.37
N ASP A 86 6.34 -12.84 -2.84
CA ASP A 86 6.00 -14.05 -3.58
C ASP A 86 4.84 -13.76 -4.53
N LEU A 87 5.20 -13.37 -5.75
CA LEU A 87 4.25 -13.02 -6.80
C LEU A 87 3.33 -14.17 -7.22
N ALA A 88 3.65 -15.42 -6.87
CA ALA A 88 2.81 -16.57 -7.22
C ALA A 88 1.83 -16.94 -6.10
N THR A 89 1.83 -16.22 -4.97
CA THR A 89 0.99 -16.53 -3.79
C THR A 89 -0.47 -16.75 -4.18
N TRP A 90 -1.02 -15.88 -5.03
CA TRP A 90 -2.42 -15.90 -5.42
C TRP A 90 -2.66 -16.54 -6.79
N GLY A 91 -1.62 -17.15 -7.36
CA GLY A 91 -1.62 -17.82 -8.65
C GLY A 91 -1.32 -16.88 -9.83
N MET A 92 -1.49 -17.43 -11.03
CA MET A 92 -1.15 -16.78 -12.29
C MET A 92 -2.40 -16.60 -13.16
N THR A 93 -2.44 -15.51 -13.93
CA THR A 93 -3.43 -15.23 -14.98
C THR A 93 -2.72 -14.83 -16.28
N THR A 94 -3.47 -14.43 -17.31
CA THR A 94 -2.91 -13.89 -18.56
C THR A 94 -3.40 -12.49 -18.83
N LYS A 95 -2.58 -11.66 -19.49
CA LYS A 95 -2.98 -10.30 -19.91
C LYS A 95 -4.23 -10.35 -20.78
N THR A 96 -4.29 -11.32 -21.68
CA THR A 96 -5.45 -11.53 -22.57
C THR A 96 -6.74 -11.76 -21.76
N LYS A 97 -6.69 -12.66 -20.76
CA LYS A 97 -7.85 -12.97 -19.92
C LYS A 97 -8.33 -11.75 -19.13
N GLU A 98 -7.43 -10.98 -18.53
CA GLU A 98 -7.81 -9.76 -17.80
C GLU A 98 -8.30 -8.65 -18.73
N ILE A 99 -7.71 -8.48 -19.92
CA ILE A 99 -8.19 -7.51 -20.92
C ILE A 99 -9.62 -7.84 -21.35
N GLU A 100 -9.90 -9.09 -21.72
CA GLU A 100 -11.23 -9.54 -22.15
C GLU A 100 -12.28 -9.27 -21.06
N ARG A 101 -11.92 -9.55 -19.80
CA ARG A 101 -12.76 -9.36 -18.61
C ARG A 101 -13.27 -7.93 -18.43
N PHE A 102 -12.46 -6.92 -18.77
CA PHE A 102 -12.82 -5.50 -18.58
C PHE A 102 -13.21 -4.77 -19.89
N SER A 103 -12.94 -5.38 -21.05
CA SER A 103 -13.11 -4.75 -22.37
C SER A 103 -14.53 -4.25 -22.69
N ASP A 104 -15.55 -4.85 -22.09
CA ASP A 104 -16.96 -4.49 -22.30
C ASP A 104 -17.35 -3.11 -21.72
N PHE A 105 -16.57 -2.57 -20.77
CA PHE A 105 -16.94 -1.35 -20.03
C PHE A 105 -15.74 -0.50 -19.58
N PHE A 106 -14.52 -0.83 -19.98
CA PHE A 106 -13.33 -0.05 -19.68
C PHE A 106 -12.47 0.16 -20.94
N ASP A 107 -11.96 1.38 -21.12
CA ASP A 107 -11.10 1.70 -22.25
C ASP A 107 -9.74 1.03 -22.11
N ILE A 108 -9.46 0.09 -23.02
CA ILE A 108 -8.19 -0.65 -23.06
C ILE A 108 -7.01 0.27 -23.37
N ALA A 109 -7.21 1.39 -24.07
CA ALA A 109 -6.15 2.37 -24.29
C ALA A 109 -5.72 3.02 -22.96
N ALA A 110 -6.68 3.39 -22.11
CA ALA A 110 -6.40 3.90 -20.76
C ALA A 110 -5.69 2.86 -19.88
N LEU A 111 -6.09 1.59 -19.98
CA LEU A 111 -5.46 0.46 -19.26
C LEU A 111 -3.99 0.23 -19.67
N ARG A 112 -3.69 0.39 -20.98
CA ARG A 112 -2.33 0.30 -21.52
C ARG A 112 -1.47 1.49 -21.11
N GLN A 113 -2.02 2.71 -21.17
CA GLN A 113 -1.29 3.94 -20.82
C GLN A 113 -0.98 4.05 -19.34
N SER A 114 -1.79 3.44 -18.47
CA SER A 114 -1.62 3.54 -17.03
C SER A 114 -0.55 2.61 -16.44
N ASN A 115 0.08 1.75 -17.25
CA ASN A 115 0.94 0.65 -16.79
C ASN A 115 0.25 -0.29 -15.77
N ALA A 116 -1.07 -0.20 -15.60
CA ALA A 116 -1.83 -0.94 -14.58
C ALA A 116 -1.98 -2.44 -14.89
N LEU A 117 -1.76 -2.86 -16.15
CA LEU A 117 -1.66 -4.27 -16.57
C LEU A 117 -0.31 -4.94 -16.22
N PHE A 118 0.45 -4.33 -15.31
CA PHE A 118 1.78 -4.71 -14.85
C PHE A 118 2.92 -4.57 -15.88
N GLY A 119 3.93 -3.78 -15.48
CA GLY A 119 5.32 -4.22 -15.31
C GLY A 119 6.22 -4.54 -16.52
N TYR A 120 5.78 -4.42 -17.78
CA TYR A 120 6.62 -4.85 -18.93
C TYR A 120 6.87 -3.79 -20.01
N GLU A 121 6.18 -2.66 -19.98
CA GLU A 121 6.47 -1.49 -20.86
C GLU A 121 6.63 -0.18 -20.06
N GLY A 122 6.44 -0.22 -18.74
CA GLY A 122 6.25 0.95 -17.90
C GLY A 122 7.50 1.53 -17.26
N ASP A 123 7.85 2.73 -17.73
CA ASP A 123 8.85 3.70 -17.23
C ASP A 123 10.33 3.28 -17.32
N LYS A 124 11.05 3.89 -18.29
CA LYS A 124 12.50 3.68 -18.52
C LYS A 124 13.31 3.79 -17.22
N TYR A 125 12.91 4.69 -16.32
CA TYR A 125 13.57 4.87 -15.04
C TYR A 125 13.66 3.57 -14.21
N TYR A 126 12.60 2.75 -14.22
CA TYR A 126 12.55 1.52 -13.44
C TYR A 126 13.22 0.33 -14.13
N PHE A 127 13.30 0.34 -15.47
CA PHE A 127 14.15 -0.58 -16.23
C PHE A 127 15.63 -0.33 -15.94
N ASP A 128 16.05 0.93 -15.83
CA ASP A 128 17.45 1.31 -15.59
C ASP A 128 17.96 0.91 -14.20
N ILE A 129 17.07 0.58 -13.25
CA ILE A 129 17.44 0.17 -11.87
C ILE A 129 17.12 -1.29 -11.53
N ASP A 130 16.94 -2.16 -12.53
CA ASP A 130 16.81 -3.62 -12.40
C ASP A 130 15.67 -4.10 -11.47
N ILE A 131 14.58 -3.31 -11.36
CA ILE A 131 13.42 -3.65 -10.53
C ILE A 131 12.80 -4.98 -10.95
N ARG A 132 12.77 -5.29 -12.25
CA ARG A 132 12.21 -6.55 -12.75
C ARG A 132 12.91 -7.76 -12.17
N ARG A 133 14.25 -7.75 -12.14
CA ARG A 133 15.03 -8.80 -11.50
C ARG A 133 14.82 -8.81 -9.99
N HIS A 134 14.76 -7.64 -9.36
CA HIS A 134 14.52 -7.52 -7.91
C HIS A 134 13.21 -8.18 -7.46
N PHE A 135 12.13 -8.00 -8.23
CA PHE A 135 10.84 -8.63 -7.98
C PHE A 135 10.69 -10.01 -8.65
N GLY A 136 11.71 -10.52 -9.35
CA GLY A 136 11.64 -11.81 -10.04
C GLY A 136 10.71 -11.85 -11.25
N LEU A 137 10.33 -10.68 -11.79
CA LEU A 137 9.45 -10.53 -12.96
C LEU A 137 10.08 -11.07 -14.24
N ASP A 138 11.40 -11.17 -14.32
CA ASP A 138 12.09 -11.74 -15.49
C ASP A 138 11.78 -13.22 -15.74
N LYS A 139 11.19 -13.90 -14.75
CA LYS A 139 10.74 -15.30 -14.90
C LYS A 139 9.49 -15.43 -15.77
N PHE A 140 8.74 -14.35 -16.01
CA PHE A 140 7.50 -14.40 -16.78
C PHE A 140 7.71 -13.82 -18.19
N SER A 141 7.48 -14.64 -19.21
CA SER A 141 7.63 -14.26 -20.61
C SER A 141 6.29 -13.77 -21.20
N SER A 142 6.22 -12.46 -21.41
CA SER A 142 5.23 -11.68 -22.18
C SER A 142 3.73 -11.69 -21.78
N ASP A 143 3.03 -12.83 -21.67
CA ASP A 143 1.56 -12.86 -21.51
C ASP A 143 1.06 -13.38 -20.14
N VAL A 144 1.77 -14.33 -19.54
CA VAL A 144 1.43 -14.83 -18.19
C VAL A 144 1.87 -13.81 -17.15
N ILE A 145 0.96 -13.42 -16.26
CA ILE A 145 1.20 -12.43 -15.21
C ILE A 145 0.71 -12.97 -13.86
N PRO A 146 1.39 -12.59 -12.76
CA PRO A 146 0.85 -12.79 -11.42
C PRO A 146 -0.56 -12.23 -11.24
N TYR A 147 -1.40 -12.90 -10.45
CA TYR A 147 -2.66 -12.33 -9.98
C TYR A 147 -2.43 -11.62 -8.64
N TRP A 148 -2.06 -10.34 -8.64
CA TRP A 148 -1.77 -9.58 -7.40
C TRP A 148 -3.03 -9.20 -6.67
N LYS A 149 -3.46 -10.07 -5.74
CA LYS A 149 -4.63 -9.91 -4.89
C LYS A 149 -4.25 -9.12 -3.63
N THR A 150 -5.04 -8.09 -3.29
CA THR A 150 -4.89 -7.38 -2.02
C THR A 150 -5.60 -8.11 -0.88
N GLU A 151 -4.99 -8.11 0.30
CA GLU A 151 -5.46 -8.83 1.47
C GLU A 151 -6.19 -7.93 2.48
N THR A 152 -7.29 -8.43 3.05
CA THR A 152 -7.81 -7.88 4.33
C THR A 152 -6.88 -8.27 5.47
N VAL A 153 -7.00 -7.61 6.63
CA VAL A 153 -6.15 -7.91 7.79
C VAL A 153 -6.27 -9.36 8.30
N GLU A 154 -7.42 -10.04 8.08
CA GLU A 154 -7.59 -11.48 8.32
C GLU A 154 -6.69 -12.31 7.42
N ALA A 155 -6.75 -12.09 6.11
CA ALA A 155 -5.91 -12.78 5.14
C ALA A 155 -4.42 -12.47 5.37
N MET A 156 -4.07 -11.22 5.67
CA MET A 156 -2.70 -10.84 6.05
C MET A 156 -2.22 -11.63 7.26
N ASN A 157 -3.07 -11.80 8.28
CA ASN A 157 -2.73 -12.55 9.48
C ASN A 157 -2.58 -14.05 9.23
N ALA A 158 -3.34 -14.60 8.28
CA ALA A 158 -3.37 -16.02 7.98
C ALA A 158 -2.08 -16.53 7.31
N PHE A 159 -1.22 -15.66 6.78
CA PHE A 159 0.09 -16.05 6.27
C PHE A 159 0.92 -16.84 7.28
N ARG A 160 0.74 -16.65 8.59
CA ARG A 160 1.40 -17.45 9.64
C ARG A 160 1.12 -18.96 9.56
N TYR A 161 0.08 -19.37 8.83
CA TYR A 161 -0.26 -20.78 8.60
C TYR A 161 0.39 -21.36 7.35
N ARG A 162 1.00 -20.51 6.52
CA ARG A 162 1.71 -20.92 5.31
C ARG A 162 3.14 -21.33 5.66
N ASP A 163 3.64 -22.35 4.98
CA ASP A 163 5.02 -22.81 5.17
C ASP A 163 6.03 -21.68 4.95
N ASN A 164 7.04 -21.62 5.81
CA ASN A 164 8.11 -20.59 5.84
C ASN A 164 7.67 -19.18 6.28
N TYR A 165 6.44 -19.00 6.76
CA TYR A 165 5.98 -17.75 7.36
C TYR A 165 5.84 -17.89 8.87
N THR A 166 6.47 -16.98 9.62
CA THR A 166 6.35 -16.91 11.10
C THR A 166 5.46 -15.74 11.55
N THR A 167 5.09 -14.86 10.62
CA THR A 167 4.36 -13.62 10.84
C THR A 167 3.28 -13.48 9.78
N GLY A 168 2.43 -12.45 9.88
CA GLY A 168 1.55 -12.09 8.79
C GLY A 168 2.34 -11.55 7.57
N ALA A 169 1.68 -11.41 6.43
CA ALA A 169 2.27 -10.79 5.26
C ALA A 169 1.21 -9.99 4.48
N GLY A 170 1.66 -9.12 3.60
CA GLY A 170 0.79 -8.51 2.61
C GLY A 170 1.53 -7.63 1.63
N GLU A 171 0.82 -7.26 0.56
CA GLU A 171 1.32 -6.42 -0.53
C GLU A 171 1.19 -4.92 -0.21
N CYS A 172 1.56 -4.05 -1.16
CA CYS A 172 1.64 -2.60 -0.94
C CYS A 172 0.30 -2.02 -0.49
N VAL A 173 -0.79 -2.41 -1.17
CA VAL A 173 -2.15 -1.90 -0.91
C VAL A 173 -2.62 -2.37 0.47
N SER A 174 -2.39 -3.65 0.79
CA SER A 174 -2.73 -4.27 2.07
C SER A 174 -2.04 -3.56 3.23
N LEU A 175 -0.73 -3.29 3.09
CA LEU A 175 0.02 -2.52 4.08
C LEU A 175 -0.48 -1.08 4.20
N SER A 176 -0.81 -0.43 3.08
CA SER A 176 -1.38 0.93 3.09
C SER A 176 -2.67 0.97 3.91
N ALA A 177 -3.60 0.05 3.64
CA ALA A 177 -4.87 -0.04 4.36
C ALA A 177 -4.68 -0.44 5.84
N LEU A 178 -3.73 -1.33 6.13
CA LEU A 178 -3.37 -1.71 7.51
C LEU A 178 -2.84 -0.52 8.31
N TYR A 179 -1.94 0.27 7.73
CA TYR A 179 -1.44 1.50 8.34
C TYR A 179 -2.57 2.50 8.58
N ALA A 180 -3.45 2.73 7.60
CA ALA A 180 -4.57 3.65 7.74
C ALA A 180 -5.50 3.24 8.90
N ALA A 181 -5.90 1.96 8.95
CA ALA A 181 -6.74 1.43 10.02
C ALA A 181 -6.05 1.47 11.40
N ALA A 182 -4.77 1.13 11.49
CA ALA A 182 -4.01 1.19 12.74
C ALA A 182 -3.80 2.63 13.24
N MET A 183 -3.54 3.57 12.34
CA MET A 183 -3.43 5.01 12.67
C MET A 183 -4.75 5.56 13.21
N PHE A 184 -5.88 5.09 12.70
CA PHE A 184 -7.20 5.43 13.22
C PHE A 184 -7.46 4.80 14.59
N ILE A 185 -7.41 3.46 14.71
CA ILE A 185 -7.81 2.74 15.93
C ILE A 185 -6.83 2.99 17.08
N VAL A 186 -5.54 2.76 16.83
CA VAL A 186 -4.48 2.80 17.85
C VAL A 186 -3.91 4.21 17.96
N GLY A 187 -3.69 4.87 16.83
CA GLY A 187 -3.14 6.23 16.78
C GLY A 187 -4.13 7.32 17.19
N LYS A 188 -5.44 7.02 17.15
CA LYS A 188 -6.54 7.98 17.37
C LYS A 188 -6.48 9.16 16.40
N ILE A 189 -6.04 8.92 15.17
CA ILE A 189 -5.98 9.92 14.11
C ILE A 189 -7.32 9.89 13.34
N PRO A 190 -8.05 11.01 13.22
CA PRO A 190 -9.29 11.07 12.46
C PRO A 190 -9.10 10.64 11.00
N LEU A 191 -10.11 9.97 10.42
CA LEU A 191 -10.05 9.46 9.04
C LEU A 191 -9.93 10.60 8.02
N GLU A 192 -10.43 11.79 8.35
CA GLU A 192 -10.36 13.01 7.55
C GLU A 192 -8.91 13.50 7.34
N LYS A 193 -7.97 12.96 8.13
CA LYS A 193 -6.54 13.27 8.02
C LYS A 193 -5.73 12.20 7.32
N ILE A 194 -6.35 11.09 6.88
CA ILE A 194 -5.67 9.93 6.33
C ILE A 194 -6.09 9.75 4.87
N PHE A 195 -5.16 10.05 3.96
CA PHE A 195 -5.35 9.92 2.52
C PHE A 195 -4.54 8.74 2.01
N LEU A 196 -5.16 7.88 1.20
CA LEU A 196 -4.48 6.81 0.49
C LEU A 196 -4.12 7.31 -0.90
N ILE A 197 -2.87 7.07 -1.30
CA ILE A 197 -2.30 7.47 -2.58
C ILE A 197 -1.85 6.21 -3.28
N ALA A 198 -2.32 5.98 -4.51
CA ALA A 198 -1.80 4.93 -5.37
C ALA A 198 -1.18 5.51 -6.64
N THR A 199 -0.14 4.82 -7.08
CA THR A 199 0.55 4.93 -8.36
C THR A 199 0.50 3.54 -8.99
N PRO A 200 0.82 3.38 -10.29
CA PRO A 200 0.80 2.06 -10.93
C PRO A 200 1.71 1.01 -10.27
N LEU A 201 2.77 1.43 -9.57
CA LEU A 201 3.76 0.52 -8.97
C LEU A 201 3.78 0.54 -7.44
N HIS A 202 3.04 1.45 -6.82
CA HIS A 202 3.11 1.62 -5.37
C HIS A 202 1.87 2.28 -4.77
N SER A 203 1.52 1.87 -3.56
CA SER A 203 0.49 2.49 -2.74
C SER A 203 1.03 2.86 -1.36
N GLN A 204 0.61 4.02 -0.87
CA GLN A 204 1.08 4.61 0.36
C GLN A 204 -0.01 5.51 0.97
N ASN A 205 0.18 5.92 2.23
CA ASN A 205 -0.70 6.91 2.86
C ASN A 205 0.02 8.23 3.02
N PHE A 206 -0.72 9.33 2.95
CA PHE A 206 -0.31 10.64 3.45
C PHE A 206 -1.23 11.06 4.58
N ILE A 207 -0.65 11.29 5.76
CA ILE A 207 -1.35 11.68 6.97
C ILE A 207 -1.09 13.16 7.21
N THR A 208 -2.13 13.99 7.20
CA THR A 208 -2.05 15.46 7.23
C THR A 208 -1.91 16.06 8.64
N GLU A 209 -1.64 15.21 9.63
CA GLU A 209 -1.40 15.60 11.02
C GLU A 209 -0.02 16.27 11.17
N LYS A 210 0.04 17.37 11.93
CA LYS A 210 1.25 18.21 12.07
C LYS A 210 1.80 18.63 10.69
N GLU A 211 3.10 18.41 10.44
CA GLU A 211 3.80 18.73 9.19
C GLU A 211 3.55 17.70 8.08
N GLY A 212 2.87 16.58 8.39
CA GLY A 212 2.64 15.49 7.46
C GLY A 212 3.50 14.25 7.73
N LEU A 213 3.01 13.10 7.27
CA LEU A 213 3.71 11.82 7.34
C LEU A 213 3.32 10.94 6.15
N ILE A 214 4.29 10.32 5.49
CA ILE A 214 4.05 9.29 4.48
C ILE A 214 4.31 7.90 5.07
N THR A 215 3.44 6.92 4.82
CA THR A 215 3.72 5.50 5.09
C THR A 215 4.08 4.80 3.79
N ASN A 216 5.21 4.11 3.72
CA ASN A 216 5.68 3.45 2.49
C ASN A 216 6.08 2.01 2.83
N ASN A 217 5.18 1.06 2.52
CA ASN A 217 5.31 -0.35 2.93
C ASN A 217 5.68 -0.47 4.41
N ARG A 218 6.86 -1.02 4.73
CA ARG A 218 7.36 -1.19 6.10
C ARG A 218 8.10 0.04 6.64
N ARG A 219 7.83 1.25 6.12
CA ARG A 219 8.51 2.50 6.47
C ARG A 219 7.50 3.60 6.78
N ILE A 220 7.95 4.57 7.57
CA ILE A 220 7.32 5.88 7.69
C ILE A 220 8.35 6.94 7.29
N VAL A 221 7.89 8.06 6.75
CA VAL A 221 8.73 9.15 6.31
C VAL A 221 8.12 10.45 6.82
N THR A 222 8.83 11.11 7.72
CA THR A 222 8.52 12.48 8.14
C THR A 222 9.13 13.48 7.16
N LYS A 223 8.73 14.74 7.25
CA LYS A 223 9.30 15.83 6.43
C LYS A 223 10.83 15.89 6.57
N ASN A 224 11.34 15.84 7.80
CA ASN A 224 12.78 15.81 8.06
C ASN A 224 13.47 14.59 7.42
N MET A 225 12.82 13.42 7.44
CA MET A 225 13.38 12.23 6.79
C MET A 225 13.44 12.41 5.28
N TRP A 226 12.43 13.01 4.65
CA TRP A 226 12.39 13.26 3.20
C TRP A 226 13.64 14.00 2.69
N PHE A 227 14.20 14.90 3.51
CA PHE A 227 15.36 15.74 3.18
C PHE A 227 16.65 15.36 3.95
N ASN A 228 16.76 14.15 4.50
CA ASN A 228 17.95 13.74 5.28
C ASN A 228 19.11 13.14 4.46
N GLY A 229 18.91 12.94 3.16
CA GLY A 229 19.94 12.44 2.24
C GLY A 229 20.34 10.97 2.44
N THR A 230 19.52 10.17 3.11
CA THR A 230 19.77 8.73 3.30
C THR A 230 19.24 7.91 2.12
N SER A 231 19.83 6.72 1.90
CA SER A 231 19.34 5.76 0.90
C SER A 231 17.89 5.31 1.15
N LEU A 232 17.45 5.33 2.41
CA LEU A 232 16.07 5.05 2.79
C LEU A 232 15.12 6.10 2.24
N SER A 233 15.47 7.38 2.40
CA SER A 233 14.68 8.50 1.93
C SER A 233 14.65 8.58 0.41
N GLU A 234 15.77 8.34 -0.26
CA GLU A 234 15.81 8.20 -1.72
C GLU A 234 14.79 7.17 -2.21
N LYS A 235 14.79 5.96 -1.64
CA LYS A 235 13.85 4.90 -2.03
C LYS A 235 12.40 5.29 -1.79
N ALA A 236 12.10 6.04 -0.73
CA ALA A 236 10.73 6.48 -0.44
C ALA A 236 10.26 7.65 -1.32
N ARG A 237 11.19 8.44 -1.86
CA ARG A 237 10.91 9.56 -2.76
C ARG A 237 10.52 9.14 -4.17
N ARG A 238 11.06 8.00 -4.64
CA ARG A 238 10.95 7.51 -6.02
C ARG A 238 9.55 7.58 -6.62
N ALA A 239 8.54 7.10 -5.89
CA ALA A 239 7.16 7.06 -6.41
C ALA A 239 6.61 8.47 -6.69
N LEU A 240 6.84 9.44 -5.78
CA LEU A 240 6.32 10.80 -5.97
C LEU A 240 7.19 11.66 -6.90
N GLU A 241 8.46 11.31 -7.08
CA GLU A 241 9.35 11.99 -8.03
C GLU A 241 9.16 11.51 -9.47
N ASN A 242 8.95 10.20 -9.66
CA ASN A 242 9.06 9.56 -10.98
C ASN A 242 7.73 8.98 -11.47
N GLU A 243 6.68 8.90 -10.66
CA GLU A 243 5.37 8.34 -11.07
C GLU A 243 4.27 9.40 -11.06
N LYS A 244 3.15 9.06 -11.71
CA LYS A 244 1.90 9.82 -11.63
C LYS A 244 1.03 9.15 -10.58
N VAL A 245 0.53 9.92 -9.64
CA VAL A 245 -0.50 9.45 -8.70
C VAL A 245 -1.77 9.20 -9.50
N THR A 246 -2.22 7.95 -9.54
CA THR A 246 -3.39 7.51 -10.30
C THR A 246 -4.67 7.67 -9.51
N ILE A 247 -4.62 7.37 -8.20
CA ILE A 247 -5.76 7.40 -7.28
C ILE A 247 -5.38 8.18 -6.02
N VAL A 248 -6.28 9.06 -5.59
CA VAL A 248 -6.32 9.53 -4.20
C VAL A 248 -7.65 9.13 -3.59
N SER A 249 -7.61 8.42 -2.46
CA SER A 249 -8.78 7.87 -1.79
C SER A 249 -8.86 8.36 -0.34
N HIS A 250 -10.06 8.69 0.11
CA HIS A 250 -10.37 9.36 1.36
C HIS A 250 -11.75 8.91 1.88
N ILE A 251 -12.06 9.14 3.17
CA ILE A 251 -13.37 8.77 3.75
C ILE A 251 -14.55 9.43 3.03
N SER A 252 -14.32 10.60 2.40
CA SER A 252 -15.34 11.27 1.60
C SER A 252 -15.57 10.64 0.21
N GLY A 253 -14.63 9.84 -0.31
CA GLY A 253 -14.65 9.32 -1.68
C GLY A 253 -13.26 9.26 -2.32
N HIS A 254 -13.20 9.22 -3.65
CA HIS A 254 -11.95 9.09 -4.39
C HIS A 254 -11.88 10.06 -5.59
N ILE A 255 -10.67 10.23 -6.13
CA ILE A 255 -10.40 10.89 -7.40
C ILE A 255 -9.38 10.09 -8.19
N HIS A 256 -9.62 9.97 -9.50
CA HIS A 256 -8.79 9.17 -10.41
C HIS A 256 -8.31 10.01 -11.61
N THR A 257 -7.15 9.65 -12.15
CA THR A 257 -6.56 10.26 -13.36
C THR A 257 -7.27 9.97 -14.68
N VAL A 258 -8.21 9.03 -14.72
CA VAL A 258 -8.80 8.46 -15.96
C VAL A 258 -10.27 8.83 -16.07
N TYR A 259 -10.99 8.78 -14.95
CA TYR A 259 -12.41 9.14 -14.91
C TYR A 259 -12.60 10.64 -14.80
N ASP A 260 -13.64 11.16 -15.46
CA ASP A 260 -14.04 12.56 -15.37
C ASP A 260 -14.81 12.87 -14.08
N GLU A 261 -15.37 11.84 -13.44
CA GLU A 261 -16.08 11.94 -12.18
C GLU A 261 -15.14 11.74 -10.99
N ALA A 262 -15.41 12.47 -9.91
CA ALA A 262 -14.74 12.31 -8.62
C ALA A 262 -15.78 12.31 -7.50
N SER A 263 -15.65 11.41 -6.53
CA SER A 263 -16.55 11.36 -5.36
C SER A 263 -15.94 11.97 -4.10
N ILE A 264 -14.63 12.18 -4.09
CA ILE A 264 -13.95 12.86 -2.98
C ILE A 264 -14.51 14.27 -2.78
N ASP A 265 -14.63 14.71 -1.52
CA ASP A 265 -14.94 16.10 -1.22
C ASP A 265 -13.87 17.02 -1.85
N PRO A 266 -14.26 17.97 -2.73
CA PRO A 266 -13.32 18.88 -3.38
C PRO A 266 -12.42 19.62 -2.39
N GLU A 267 -12.96 20.00 -1.23
CA GLU A 267 -12.21 20.74 -0.22
C GLU A 267 -11.18 19.84 0.48
N ALA A 268 -11.55 18.60 0.81
CA ALA A 268 -10.61 17.61 1.31
C ALA A 268 -9.47 17.34 0.32
N TYR A 269 -9.77 17.26 -0.99
CA TYR A 269 -8.76 17.07 -2.02
C TYR A 269 -7.83 18.28 -2.20
N ARG A 270 -8.37 19.50 -2.13
CA ARG A 270 -7.61 20.75 -2.16
C ARG A 270 -6.64 20.82 -0.99
N MET A 271 -7.14 20.61 0.23
CA MET A 271 -6.34 20.55 1.46
C MET A 271 -5.23 19.49 1.36
N PHE A 272 -5.57 18.28 0.90
CA PHE A 272 -4.59 17.21 0.68
C PHE A 272 -3.47 17.67 -0.26
N SER A 273 -3.84 18.25 -1.40
CA SER A 273 -2.90 18.67 -2.44
C SER A 273 -1.96 19.78 -1.95
N GLU A 274 -2.50 20.77 -1.25
CA GLU A 274 -1.73 21.86 -0.64
C GLU A 274 -0.74 21.33 0.41
N LYS A 275 -1.22 20.52 1.37
CA LYS A 275 -0.38 19.95 2.42
C LYS A 275 0.68 18.99 1.91
N LEU A 276 0.37 18.19 0.88
CA LEU A 276 1.35 17.31 0.28
C LEU A 276 2.45 18.11 -0.41
N ARG A 277 2.10 19.15 -1.19
CA ARG A 277 3.09 20.04 -1.81
C ARG A 277 3.95 20.77 -0.78
N GLU A 278 3.37 21.17 0.35
CA GLU A 278 4.12 21.76 1.47
C GLU A 278 5.06 20.74 2.12
N PHE A 279 4.63 19.50 2.33
CA PHE A 279 5.45 18.43 2.88
C PHE A 279 6.67 18.12 1.98
N LEU A 280 6.45 18.14 0.66
CA LEU A 280 7.43 17.82 -0.37
C LEU A 280 8.39 18.97 -0.73
N ARG A 281 8.35 20.06 0.04
CA ARG A 281 9.23 21.22 -0.14
C ARG A 281 9.93 21.62 1.15
N THR A 282 11.16 22.07 1.04
CA THR A 282 11.91 22.70 2.13
C THR A 282 12.73 23.89 1.65
N ASN A 283 12.93 24.86 2.53
CA ASN A 283 13.98 25.86 2.36
C ASN A 283 15.36 25.22 2.54
N ILE A 284 16.39 25.92 2.08
CA ILE A 284 17.78 25.50 2.27
C ILE A 284 18.26 26.02 3.61
N SER A 285 18.55 25.10 4.52
CA SER A 285 19.26 25.37 5.76
C SER A 285 20.64 24.72 5.73
N ASP A 286 21.44 24.98 6.76
CA ASP A 286 22.71 24.29 7.03
C ASP A 286 22.52 22.76 7.00
N LEU A 287 21.51 22.26 7.73
CA LEU A 287 21.22 20.83 7.81
C LEU A 287 20.79 20.27 6.45
N VAL A 288 19.89 20.95 5.73
CA VAL A 288 19.42 20.48 4.41
C VAL A 288 20.57 20.45 3.40
N PHE A 289 21.45 21.45 3.41
CA PHE A 289 22.61 21.49 2.52
C PHE A 289 23.62 20.38 2.85
N ILE A 290 23.91 20.14 4.13
CA ILE A 290 24.77 19.01 4.56
C ILE A 290 24.15 17.67 4.13
N ASN A 291 22.84 17.50 4.29
CA ASN A 291 22.12 16.31 3.86
C ASN A 291 22.18 16.12 2.33
N PHE A 292 22.10 17.21 1.57
CA PHE A 292 22.30 17.18 0.11
C PHE A 292 23.71 16.73 -0.26
N LEU A 293 24.75 17.24 0.41
CA LEU A 293 26.14 16.82 0.18
C LEU A 293 26.37 15.35 0.58
N ARG A 294 25.68 14.87 1.62
CA ARG A 294 25.66 13.45 2.00
C ARG A 294 25.08 12.59 0.88
N PHE A 295 24.00 13.06 0.25
CA PHE A 295 23.29 12.33 -0.80
C PHE A 295 24.07 12.34 -2.14
N LYS A 296 24.63 13.48 -2.53
CA LYS A 296 25.30 13.67 -3.83
C LYS A 296 26.81 13.67 -3.66
N ASN A 297 27.39 12.47 -3.63
CA ASN A 297 28.84 12.24 -3.45
C ASN A 297 29.76 13.04 -4.38
N LYS A 298 29.31 13.42 -5.59
CA LYS A 298 30.11 14.23 -6.51
C LYS A 298 30.45 15.62 -5.97
N TYR A 299 29.60 16.21 -5.12
CA TYR A 299 29.79 17.58 -4.66
C TYR A 299 30.60 17.66 -3.37
N LYS A 300 30.49 16.69 -2.46
CA LYS A 300 31.18 16.73 -1.15
C LYS A 300 32.71 16.83 -1.27
N THR A 301 33.28 16.39 -2.41
CA THR A 301 34.72 16.46 -2.70
C THR A 301 35.23 17.90 -2.80
N HIS A 302 34.35 18.86 -3.12
CA HIS A 302 34.68 20.28 -3.27
C HIS A 302 34.66 21.06 -1.97
N PHE A 303 34.32 20.43 -0.83
CA PHE A 303 34.16 21.12 0.44
C PHE A 303 35.16 20.61 1.50
N GLN A 304 35.51 21.51 2.42
CA GLN A 304 36.32 21.25 3.60
C GLN A 304 35.68 21.91 4.83
N TYR A 305 36.02 21.44 6.02
CA TYR A 305 35.60 22.01 7.28
C TYR A 305 36.81 22.54 8.05
N MET A 306 36.65 23.72 8.66
CA MET A 306 37.62 24.32 9.55
C MET A 306 37.18 24.09 11.00
N CYS A 307 38.06 23.50 11.79
CA CYS A 307 37.88 23.36 13.24
C CYS A 307 39.06 24.00 13.98
N GLU A 308 38.77 24.52 15.17
CA GLU A 308 39.81 25.05 16.07
C GLU A 308 40.07 24.04 17.18
N CYS A 309 41.31 23.57 17.29
CA CYS A 309 41.75 22.68 18.35
C CYS A 309 42.97 23.28 19.04
N SER A 310 42.85 23.58 20.34
CA SER A 310 43.93 24.17 21.14
C SER A 310 44.49 25.47 20.57
N GLY A 311 43.64 26.32 19.99
CA GLY A 311 44.02 27.60 19.37
C GLY A 311 44.68 27.48 17.99
N ILE A 312 44.77 26.25 17.44
CA ILE A 312 45.30 26.00 16.10
C ILE A 312 44.12 25.68 15.16
N LYS A 313 44.04 26.42 14.06
CA LYS A 313 43.09 26.14 12.98
C LYS A 313 43.55 24.91 12.20
N LYS A 314 42.64 23.97 12.05
CA LYS A 314 42.84 22.72 11.31
C LYS A 314 41.76 22.59 10.24
N TYR A 315 42.11 21.94 9.15
CA TYR A 315 41.26 21.77 7.97
C TYR A 315 41.15 20.31 7.63
N ILE A 316 39.94 19.86 7.30
CA ILE A 316 39.66 18.48 6.89
C ILE A 316 38.68 18.47 5.72
N SER A 317 38.85 17.53 4.80
CA SER A 317 37.89 17.37 3.70
C SER A 317 36.53 16.85 4.19
N LEU A 318 35.44 17.26 3.55
CA LEU A 318 34.11 16.73 3.90
C LEU A 318 33.97 15.24 3.61
N GLU A 319 34.66 14.73 2.58
CA GLU A 319 34.74 13.30 2.27
C GLU A 319 35.18 12.49 3.51
N LYS A 320 36.28 12.90 4.13
CA LYS A 320 36.80 12.28 5.34
C LYS A 320 35.83 12.39 6.50
N MET A 321 35.24 13.56 6.74
CA MET A 321 34.23 13.69 7.79
C MET A 321 33.02 12.76 7.59
N PHE A 322 32.55 12.60 6.36
CA PHE A 322 31.47 11.65 6.06
C PHE A 322 31.90 10.20 6.27
N GLU A 323 33.14 9.81 5.99
CA GLU A 323 33.67 8.46 6.32
C GLU A 323 33.55 8.18 7.83
N TYR A 324 33.98 9.13 8.67
CA TYR A 324 33.85 9.00 10.13
C TYR A 324 32.39 9.01 10.59
N GLU A 325 31.51 9.81 9.97
CA GLU A 325 30.07 9.80 10.27
C GLU A 325 29.45 8.40 10.10
N HIS A 326 29.91 7.60 9.13
CA HIS A 326 29.35 6.26 8.88
C HIS A 326 29.64 5.26 10.02
N ILE A 327 30.71 5.50 10.80
CA ILE A 327 31.12 4.64 11.92
C ILE A 327 30.85 5.28 13.29
N SER A 328 30.38 6.52 13.31
CA SER A 328 30.12 7.29 14.53
C SER A 328 28.63 7.33 14.88
N LYS A 329 28.33 7.58 16.16
CA LYS A 329 27.00 7.96 16.62
C LYS A 329 26.71 9.47 16.45
N TYR A 330 27.72 10.24 16.09
CA TYR A 330 27.64 11.67 15.79
C TYR A 330 27.68 11.91 14.28
N ASN A 331 27.16 13.04 13.84
CA ASN A 331 27.07 13.37 12.42
C ASN A 331 27.53 14.81 12.16
N LEU A 332 27.54 15.22 10.89
CA LEU A 332 27.97 16.56 10.50
C LEU A 332 26.98 17.68 10.86
N SER A 333 25.84 17.40 11.51
CA SER A 333 24.94 18.47 11.97
C SER A 333 25.60 19.34 13.03
N LYS A 334 25.20 20.61 13.10
CA LYS A 334 25.76 21.61 14.01
C LYS A 334 25.76 21.16 15.48
N GLU A 335 24.78 20.39 15.91
CA GLU A 335 24.60 19.92 17.30
C GLU A 335 25.55 18.77 17.69
N SER A 336 26.06 18.02 16.71
CA SER A 336 26.85 16.81 16.98
C SER A 336 28.25 16.83 16.37
N ARG A 337 28.51 17.72 15.40
CA ARG A 337 29.78 17.82 14.68
C ARG A 337 30.99 18.00 15.59
N ASP A 338 30.92 18.81 16.64
CA ASP A 338 32.04 19.00 17.56
C ASP A 338 32.47 17.71 18.26
N ARG A 339 31.53 16.78 18.46
CA ARG A 339 31.83 15.45 19.02
C ARG A 339 32.37 14.51 17.95
N LEU A 340 31.84 14.57 16.72
CA LEU A 340 32.40 13.84 15.58
C LEU A 340 33.87 14.23 15.33
N VAL A 341 34.19 15.53 15.32
CA VAL A 341 35.55 16.04 15.09
C VAL A 341 36.55 15.51 16.13
N LYS A 342 36.11 15.25 17.37
CA LYS A 342 36.97 14.69 18.44
C LYS A 342 37.28 13.20 18.25
N GLU A 343 36.51 12.49 17.42
CA GLU A 343 36.73 11.08 17.10
C GLU A 343 37.65 10.88 15.89
N ILE A 344 37.94 11.96 15.14
CA ILE A 344 38.79 11.92 13.96
C ILE A 344 40.26 11.88 14.36
N GLU A 345 41.04 11.02 13.72
CA GLU A 345 42.48 10.89 13.96
C GLU A 345 43.22 12.18 13.55
N GLY A 346 44.24 12.54 14.32
CA GLY A 346 44.88 13.86 14.20
C GLY A 346 45.63 14.09 12.89
N ASP A 347 46.07 13.02 12.22
CA ASP A 347 46.78 13.00 10.94
C ASP A 347 45.88 13.20 9.72
N GLU A 348 44.57 13.05 9.86
CA GLU A 348 43.58 13.39 8.83
C GLU A 348 43.40 14.91 8.67
N PHE A 349 43.94 15.72 9.59
CA PHE A 349 43.86 17.18 9.57
C PHE A 349 45.08 17.84 8.91
N GLN A 350 44.83 18.92 8.16
CA GLN A 350 45.85 19.80 7.60
C GLN A 350 45.93 21.11 8.39
N LEU A 351 47.13 21.70 8.48
CA LEU A 351 47.37 22.99 9.15
C LEU A 351 47.13 24.20 8.23
N SER A 352 46.76 23.96 6.98
CA SER A 352 46.46 24.99 5.99
C SER A 352 45.22 24.58 5.18
N PRO A 353 44.45 25.53 4.64
CA PRO A 353 43.32 25.22 3.79
C PRO A 353 43.70 24.31 2.62
N ILE A 354 42.87 23.31 2.36
CA ILE A 354 43.05 22.40 1.22
C ILE A 354 42.77 23.20 -0.06
N SER A 355 43.75 23.21 -0.97
CA SER A 355 43.66 23.98 -2.21
C SER A 355 42.45 23.56 -3.05
N GLY A 356 41.71 24.54 -3.58
CA GLY A 356 40.54 24.33 -4.44
C GLY A 356 39.26 23.87 -3.74
N LYS A 357 39.25 23.69 -2.41
CA LYS A 357 38.05 23.32 -1.64
C LYS A 357 37.41 24.52 -0.93
N ILE A 358 36.09 24.58 -0.92
CA ILE A 358 35.29 25.61 -0.24
C ILE A 358 35.16 25.29 1.25
N ILE A 359 35.28 26.30 2.09
CA ILE A 359 35.15 26.16 3.55
C ILE A 359 33.65 26.13 3.90
N LEU A 360 33.17 25.01 4.44
CA LEU A 360 31.76 24.82 4.82
C LEU A 360 31.31 25.87 5.85
N ASN A 361 32.17 26.25 6.80
CA ASN A 361 31.87 27.26 7.81
C ASN A 361 31.46 28.61 7.18
N ASP A 362 32.04 28.96 6.03
CA ASP A 362 31.72 30.21 5.33
C ASP A 362 30.34 30.13 4.67
N ILE A 363 30.00 28.97 4.12
CA ILE A 363 28.66 28.68 3.57
C ILE A 363 27.61 28.69 4.68
N GLU A 364 27.93 28.18 5.86
CA GLU A 364 27.03 28.22 7.02
C GLU A 364 26.67 29.64 7.43
N GLY A 365 27.55 30.61 7.18
CA GLY A 365 27.29 32.03 7.40
C GLY A 365 26.21 32.63 6.48
N ILE A 366 25.83 31.95 5.40
CA ILE A 366 24.75 32.38 4.49
C ILE A 366 23.37 32.19 5.14
N PHE A 367 23.22 31.20 6.02
CA PHE A 367 21.93 30.87 6.61
C PHE A 367 21.65 31.78 7.81
N CYS A 368 20.65 32.66 7.69
CA CYS A 368 20.09 33.38 8.83
C CYS A 368 19.33 32.39 9.74
N GLU A 369 19.45 32.56 11.07
CA GLU A 369 18.95 31.64 12.11
C GLU A 369 17.63 30.90 11.78
N ASP A 370 17.62 29.59 12.08
CA ASP A 370 16.54 28.58 12.11
C ASP A 370 15.55 28.46 10.93
N ARG A 371 15.42 29.44 10.03
CA ARG A 371 14.43 29.44 8.93
C ARG A 371 14.99 29.06 7.55
N GLY A 372 16.32 29.06 7.40
CA GLY A 372 16.98 28.85 6.11
C GLY A 372 16.68 29.97 5.11
N CYS A 373 17.05 29.78 3.85
CA CYS A 373 16.80 30.71 2.75
C CYS A 373 16.27 29.99 1.49
N SER A 374 15.78 30.77 0.54
CA SER A 374 15.37 30.27 -0.76
C SER A 374 16.58 29.83 -1.60
N LEU A 375 16.34 29.03 -2.65
CA LEU A 375 17.39 28.60 -3.58
C LEU A 375 18.07 29.78 -4.29
N GLU A 376 17.29 30.79 -4.67
CA GLU A 376 17.79 32.00 -5.33
C GLU A 376 18.71 32.81 -4.41
N GLU A 377 18.29 33.04 -3.16
CA GLU A 377 19.09 33.72 -2.15
C GLU A 377 20.36 32.95 -1.82
N PHE A 378 20.27 31.62 -1.67
CA PHE A 378 21.43 30.78 -1.43
C PHE A 378 22.42 30.88 -2.59
N ARG A 379 21.94 30.79 -3.83
CA ARG A 379 22.76 30.89 -5.05
C ARG A 379 23.49 32.23 -5.15
N ALA A 380 22.78 33.34 -4.91
CA ALA A 380 23.35 34.68 -5.00
C ALA A 380 24.50 34.86 -3.99
N ASN A 381 24.34 34.36 -2.77
CA ASN A 381 25.36 34.47 -1.73
C ASN A 381 26.51 33.45 -1.91
N PHE A 382 26.21 32.26 -2.41
CA PHE A 382 27.21 31.20 -2.61
C PHE A 382 28.29 31.58 -3.64
N ASN A 383 27.93 32.38 -4.65
CA ASN A 383 28.88 32.87 -5.66
C ASN A 383 30.07 33.63 -5.08
N ASN A 384 29.93 34.22 -3.89
CA ASN A 384 31.03 34.91 -3.20
C ASN A 384 32.12 33.94 -2.69
N TYR A 385 31.80 32.64 -2.59
CA TYR A 385 32.66 31.61 -1.99
C TYR A 385 33.12 30.55 -3.00
N ALA A 386 32.61 30.58 -4.24
CA ALA A 386 32.77 29.52 -5.23
C ALA A 386 34.17 29.43 -5.88
N GLY A 387 35.18 30.15 -5.37
CA GLY A 387 36.47 30.51 -6.00
C GLY A 387 37.41 29.41 -6.53
N GLY A 388 36.92 28.18 -6.72
CA GLY A 388 37.61 27.09 -7.40
C GLY A 388 36.70 26.10 -8.16
N MET A 389 35.37 26.30 -8.16
CA MET A 389 34.43 25.48 -8.96
C MET A 389 34.17 26.13 -10.33
N SER A 390 34.08 25.31 -11.38
CA SER A 390 33.65 25.79 -12.69
C SER A 390 32.17 26.16 -12.69
N ASP A 391 31.77 27.17 -13.45
CA ASP A 391 30.37 27.59 -13.61
C ASP A 391 29.44 26.43 -13.96
N ALA A 392 29.86 25.52 -14.87
CA ALA A 392 29.08 24.36 -15.26
C ALA A 392 28.76 23.41 -14.07
N LEU A 393 29.73 23.19 -13.18
CA LEU A 393 29.55 22.36 -11.98
C LEU A 393 28.65 23.04 -10.96
N LEU A 394 28.73 24.38 -10.83
CA LEU A 394 27.84 25.16 -9.98
C LEU A 394 26.39 25.08 -10.49
N ASP A 395 26.17 25.29 -11.78
CA ASP A 395 24.86 25.14 -12.42
C ASP A 395 24.27 23.75 -12.16
N GLU A 396 25.07 22.70 -12.35
CA GLU A 396 24.67 21.32 -12.08
C GLU A 396 24.33 21.08 -10.60
N MET A 397 25.14 21.59 -9.67
CA MET A 397 24.91 21.48 -8.23
C MET A 397 23.61 22.14 -7.80
N PHE A 398 23.34 23.35 -8.28
CA PHE A 398 22.10 24.06 -7.95
C PHE A 398 20.87 23.38 -8.57
N SER A 399 20.97 22.82 -9.77
CA SER A 399 19.88 22.01 -10.36
C SER A 399 19.60 20.74 -9.57
N ASP A 400 20.65 20.05 -9.11
CA ASP A 400 20.49 18.87 -8.24
C ASP A 400 19.95 19.23 -6.85
N LEU A 401 20.35 20.38 -6.31
CA LEU A 401 19.87 20.88 -5.02
C LEU A 401 18.39 21.25 -5.09
N GLU A 402 17.96 21.89 -6.18
CA GLU A 402 16.54 22.18 -6.44
C GLU A 402 15.70 20.89 -6.45
N LYS A 403 16.13 19.87 -7.20
CA LYS A 403 15.47 18.55 -7.21
C LYS A 403 15.49 17.88 -5.84
N PHE A 404 16.52 18.14 -5.03
CA PHE A 404 16.60 17.61 -3.68
C PHE A 404 15.61 18.28 -2.73
N THR A 405 15.43 19.61 -2.82
CA THR A 405 14.58 20.40 -1.91
C THR A 405 13.13 20.52 -2.35
N ILE A 406 12.83 20.25 -3.62
CA ILE A 406 11.49 20.35 -4.20
C ILE A 406 11.15 19.06 -4.92
N THR A 407 10.08 18.40 -4.47
CA THR A 407 9.41 17.33 -5.24
C THR A 407 8.04 17.83 -5.69
N GLU A 408 7.78 17.84 -7.00
CA GLU A 408 6.48 18.21 -7.57
C GLU A 408 5.63 16.97 -7.81
N PRO A 409 4.61 16.68 -6.99
CA PRO A 409 3.78 15.51 -7.20
C PRO A 409 2.88 15.70 -8.43
N ARG A 410 2.82 14.67 -9.28
CA ARG A 410 1.88 14.59 -10.40
C ARG A 410 0.57 13.97 -9.93
N LEU A 411 -0.33 14.81 -9.43
CA LEU A 411 -1.63 14.42 -8.88
C LEU A 411 -2.71 14.29 -9.98
N PRO A 412 -3.83 13.60 -9.69
CA PRO A 412 -5.04 13.70 -10.52
C PRO A 412 -5.46 15.16 -10.76
N ASP A 413 -6.09 15.41 -11.90
CA ASP A 413 -6.62 16.75 -12.19
C ASP A 413 -7.80 17.05 -11.24
N SER A 414 -7.84 18.25 -10.67
CA SER A 414 -8.95 18.74 -9.85
C SER A 414 -10.16 19.21 -10.68
N GLU A 415 -10.00 19.47 -11.96
CA GLU A 415 -11.11 19.83 -12.84
C GLU A 415 -11.92 18.56 -13.19
N LYS A 416 -12.87 18.21 -12.32
CA LYS A 416 -13.71 17.01 -12.39
C LYS A 416 -15.18 17.29 -12.14
N SER A 417 -16.04 16.39 -12.59
CA SER A 417 -17.45 16.36 -12.20
C SER A 417 -17.58 15.72 -10.82
N TYR A 418 -17.77 16.54 -9.79
CA TYR A 418 -17.85 16.06 -8.42
C TYR A 418 -19.24 15.52 -8.08
N ILE A 419 -19.29 14.28 -7.58
CA ILE A 419 -20.51 13.59 -7.19
C ILE A 419 -20.50 13.41 -5.67
N SER A 420 -21.48 14.00 -4.99
CA SER A 420 -21.63 13.81 -3.55
C SER A 420 -22.24 12.44 -3.24
N GLY A 421 -21.60 11.71 -2.33
CA GLY A 421 -22.14 10.49 -1.73
C GLY A 421 -22.43 10.67 -0.24
N LEU A 422 -23.27 9.81 0.32
CA LEU A 422 -23.36 9.66 1.77
C LEU A 422 -22.17 8.85 2.28
N THR A 423 -21.59 9.25 3.40
CA THR A 423 -20.45 8.55 4.00
C THR A 423 -20.76 8.19 5.46
N PRO A 424 -20.24 7.06 5.96
CA PRO A 424 -20.36 6.72 7.38
C PRO A 424 -19.76 7.80 8.27
N SER A 425 -20.52 8.22 9.28
CA SER A 425 -19.99 9.08 10.35
C SER A 425 -19.16 8.21 11.29
N ILE A 426 -17.84 8.41 11.28
CA ILE A 426 -16.88 7.61 12.05
C ILE A 426 -15.90 8.55 12.74
N SER A 427 -15.78 8.43 14.05
CA SER A 427 -14.84 9.19 14.90
C SER A 427 -13.92 8.24 15.65
N PRO A 428 -12.67 8.64 15.98
CA PRO A 428 -11.79 7.86 16.85
C PRO A 428 -12.37 7.50 18.22
N GLU A 429 -13.40 8.21 18.67
CA GLU A 429 -14.10 7.91 19.93
C GLU A 429 -15.15 6.81 19.81
N ASN A 430 -15.56 6.47 18.59
CA ASN A 430 -16.55 5.41 18.41
C ASN A 430 -16.02 4.04 18.82
N SER A 431 -16.90 3.22 19.36
CA SER A 431 -16.62 1.79 19.52
C SER A 431 -16.63 1.09 18.16
N ARG A 432 -16.05 -0.12 18.12
CA ARG A 432 -16.10 -0.98 16.93
C ARG A 432 -17.55 -1.23 16.49
N GLU A 433 -18.43 -1.49 17.44
CA GLU A 433 -19.85 -1.81 17.20
C GLU A 433 -20.61 -0.59 16.67
N GLU A 434 -20.30 0.62 17.15
CA GLU A 434 -20.86 1.87 16.63
C GLU A 434 -20.44 2.11 15.17
N ILE A 435 -19.17 1.84 14.84
CA ILE A 435 -18.66 1.98 13.47
C ILE A 435 -19.33 0.97 12.55
N ILE A 436 -19.40 -0.31 12.94
CA ILE A 436 -20.10 -1.34 12.16
C ILE A 436 -21.55 -0.94 11.90
N ARG A 437 -22.25 -0.39 12.90
CA ARG A 437 -23.62 0.10 12.74
C ARG A 437 -23.70 1.27 11.76
N SER A 438 -22.83 2.26 11.89
CA SER A 438 -22.74 3.43 11.00
C SER A 438 -22.58 3.04 9.52
N VAL A 439 -21.73 2.04 9.24
CA VAL A 439 -21.57 1.48 7.89
C VAL A 439 -22.82 0.69 7.48
N THR A 440 -23.30 -0.21 8.33
CA THR A 440 -24.42 -1.12 8.02
C THR A 440 -25.72 -0.39 7.72
N ASP A 441 -26.00 0.70 8.44
CA ASP A 441 -27.22 1.52 8.29
C ASP A 441 -27.22 2.32 6.98
N LEU A 442 -26.04 2.57 6.39
CA LEU A 442 -25.88 3.29 5.12
C LEU A 442 -25.73 2.37 3.90
N ARG A 443 -25.66 1.04 4.07
CA ARG A 443 -25.37 0.11 2.97
C ARG A 443 -26.30 0.24 1.75
N ASP A 444 -27.57 0.61 1.98
CA ASP A 444 -28.57 0.74 0.89
C ASP A 444 -28.56 2.13 0.24
N LYS A 445 -27.75 3.07 0.75
CA LYS A 445 -27.72 4.49 0.35
C LYS A 445 -26.34 5.02 0.00
N SER A 446 -25.28 4.29 0.34
CA SER A 446 -23.88 4.66 0.12
C SER A 446 -23.14 3.51 -0.55
N GLU A 447 -22.60 3.80 -1.72
CA GLU A 447 -21.77 2.84 -2.47
C GLU A 447 -20.55 2.40 -1.65
N MET A 448 -19.89 3.34 -0.98
CA MET A 448 -18.76 3.03 -0.09
C MET A 448 -19.17 2.07 1.02
N ALA A 449 -20.30 2.33 1.70
CA ALA A 449 -20.78 1.48 2.77
C ALA A 449 -21.13 0.07 2.28
N LEU A 450 -21.81 -0.03 1.12
CA LEU A 450 -22.13 -1.32 0.51
C LEU A 450 -20.88 -2.11 0.16
N LEU A 451 -19.91 -1.48 -0.51
CA LEU A 451 -18.64 -2.10 -0.87
C LEU A 451 -17.86 -2.50 0.38
N THR A 452 -17.88 -1.72 1.46
CA THR A 452 -17.29 -2.13 2.74
C THR A 452 -17.89 -3.42 3.26
N MET A 453 -19.21 -3.61 3.17
CA MET A 453 -19.84 -4.86 3.60
C MET A 453 -19.42 -6.06 2.74
N TYR A 454 -19.21 -5.84 1.42
CA TYR A 454 -18.66 -6.86 0.53
C TYR A 454 -17.20 -7.19 0.86
N VAL A 455 -16.33 -6.18 1.04
CA VAL A 455 -14.92 -6.38 1.41
C VAL A 455 -14.78 -7.05 2.77
N TYR A 456 -15.58 -6.61 3.75
CA TYR A 456 -15.64 -7.20 5.08
C TYR A 456 -16.29 -8.59 5.08
N ARG A 457 -16.98 -8.97 3.99
CA ARG A 457 -17.66 -10.25 3.79
C ARG A 457 -18.75 -10.54 4.81
N GLN A 458 -19.57 -9.55 5.13
CA GLN A 458 -20.72 -9.74 6.01
C GLN A 458 -21.86 -10.47 5.28
N MET A 459 -21.69 -11.78 5.09
CA MET A 459 -22.55 -12.59 4.22
C MET A 459 -24.04 -12.59 4.62
N ASP A 460 -24.37 -12.29 5.88
CA ASP A 460 -25.77 -12.17 6.33
C ASP A 460 -26.51 -10.96 5.74
N LEU A 461 -25.77 -9.93 5.31
CA LEU A 461 -26.32 -8.61 4.96
C LEU A 461 -26.06 -8.21 3.51
N ILE A 462 -25.42 -9.07 2.72
CA ILE A 462 -25.01 -8.80 1.34
C ILE A 462 -25.53 -9.86 0.38
N ASP A 463 -25.52 -9.54 -0.92
CA ASP A 463 -25.79 -10.52 -1.97
C ASP A 463 -24.62 -11.51 -2.08
N TRP A 464 -24.91 -12.80 -2.24
CA TRP A 464 -23.92 -13.85 -2.36
C TRP A 464 -23.43 -14.04 -3.80
N ILE A 465 -24.19 -13.60 -4.80
CA ILE A 465 -23.82 -13.78 -6.21
C ILE A 465 -22.42 -13.19 -6.51
N PRO A 466 -22.07 -11.97 -6.05
CA PRO A 466 -20.71 -11.45 -6.21
C PRO A 466 -19.61 -12.33 -5.60
N TYR A 467 -19.83 -12.90 -4.42
CA TYR A 467 -18.87 -13.83 -3.76
C TYR A 467 -18.71 -15.12 -4.57
N ILE A 468 -19.80 -15.70 -5.06
CA ILE A 468 -19.76 -16.93 -5.86
C ILE A 468 -19.05 -16.65 -7.18
N LYS A 469 -19.35 -15.54 -7.86
CA LYS A 469 -18.65 -15.13 -9.08
C LYS A 469 -17.14 -14.98 -8.84
N ALA A 470 -16.73 -14.27 -7.79
CA ALA A 470 -15.32 -14.13 -7.44
C ALA A 470 -14.68 -15.50 -7.15
N SER A 471 -15.37 -16.37 -6.41
CA SER A 471 -14.92 -17.72 -6.08
C SER A 471 -14.67 -18.57 -7.33
N MET A 472 -15.58 -18.57 -8.30
CA MET A 472 -15.50 -19.47 -9.46
C MET A 472 -14.63 -18.95 -10.61
N GLU A 473 -14.34 -17.63 -10.66
CA GLU A 473 -13.65 -17.04 -11.82
C GLU A 473 -12.21 -16.57 -11.52
N ARG A 474 -11.82 -16.42 -10.24
CA ARG A 474 -10.63 -15.65 -9.84
C ARG A 474 -9.72 -16.33 -8.80
N ASN A 475 -9.69 -17.66 -8.74
CA ASN A 475 -8.87 -18.42 -7.78
C ASN A 475 -7.95 -19.44 -8.45
N PRO A 476 -7.04 -19.02 -9.35
CA PRO A 476 -6.26 -19.95 -10.17
C PRO A 476 -5.27 -20.82 -9.38
N VAL A 477 -4.86 -20.41 -8.18
CA VAL A 477 -3.81 -21.09 -7.39
C VAL A 477 -4.22 -22.47 -6.88
N CYS A 478 -5.50 -22.68 -6.57
CA CYS A 478 -5.93 -23.98 -6.05
C CYS A 478 -5.90 -25.06 -7.14
N PHE A 479 -6.07 -24.67 -8.41
CA PHE A 479 -6.14 -25.61 -9.52
C PHE A 479 -4.77 -26.15 -9.93
N SER A 480 -3.71 -25.34 -9.93
CA SER A 480 -2.38 -25.76 -10.43
C SER A 480 -1.83 -26.99 -9.70
N ASP A 481 -2.11 -27.12 -8.40
CA ASP A 481 -1.65 -28.26 -7.59
C ASP A 481 -2.58 -29.48 -7.71
N LEU A 482 -3.82 -29.27 -8.15
CA LEU A 482 -4.90 -30.25 -8.12
C LEU A 482 -5.31 -30.76 -9.51
N GLU A 483 -4.87 -30.12 -10.60
CA GLU A 483 -5.37 -30.34 -11.96
C GLU A 483 -5.33 -31.81 -12.42
N ASN A 484 -4.35 -32.57 -11.94
CA ASN A 484 -4.14 -33.98 -12.29
C ASN A 484 -4.94 -34.97 -11.41
N MET A 485 -5.65 -34.51 -10.38
CA MET A 485 -6.38 -35.35 -9.42
C MET A 485 -7.85 -35.53 -9.78
N LEU A 486 -8.47 -36.63 -9.34
CA LEU A 486 -9.92 -36.84 -9.44
C LEU A 486 -10.68 -36.05 -8.36
N VAL A 487 -11.97 -35.78 -8.58
CA VAL A 487 -12.82 -35.03 -7.65
C VAL A 487 -12.83 -35.67 -6.25
N ASP A 488 -12.91 -37.00 -6.17
CA ASP A 488 -12.92 -37.72 -4.90
C ASP A 488 -11.58 -37.62 -4.15
N GLU A 489 -10.47 -37.56 -4.88
CA GLU A 489 -9.14 -37.38 -4.29
C GLU A 489 -9.00 -35.98 -3.70
N VAL A 490 -9.43 -34.95 -4.44
CA VAL A 490 -9.46 -33.57 -3.96
C VAL A 490 -10.34 -33.45 -2.72
N TYR A 491 -11.56 -34.01 -2.76
CA TYR A 491 -12.44 -34.06 -1.60
C TYR A 491 -11.76 -34.72 -0.38
N GLY A 492 -11.07 -35.85 -0.59
CA GLY A 492 -10.29 -36.53 0.44
C GLY A 492 -9.17 -35.68 1.06
N ILE A 493 -8.55 -34.79 0.28
CA ILE A 493 -7.56 -33.81 0.77
C ILE A 493 -8.27 -32.73 1.60
N LEU A 494 -9.35 -32.15 1.09
CA LEU A 494 -10.06 -31.05 1.75
C LEU A 494 -10.62 -31.46 3.11
N LYS A 495 -11.11 -32.70 3.24
CA LYS A 495 -11.56 -33.24 4.54
C LYS A 495 -10.47 -33.31 5.61
N LYS A 496 -9.20 -33.38 5.22
CA LYS A 496 -8.07 -33.45 6.15
C LYS A 496 -7.59 -32.08 6.61
N LEU A 497 -7.98 -31.01 5.90
CA LEU A 497 -7.68 -29.66 6.34
C LEU A 497 -8.46 -29.35 7.64
N PRO A 498 -7.92 -28.53 8.56
CA PRO A 498 -8.66 -28.07 9.73
C PRO A 498 -9.98 -27.40 9.36
N ASP A 499 -11.04 -27.66 10.12
CA ASP A 499 -12.38 -27.05 9.99
C ASP A 499 -12.43 -25.67 10.66
N GLU A 500 -11.51 -24.78 10.29
CA GLU A 500 -11.40 -23.44 10.87
C GLU A 500 -11.15 -22.38 9.79
N SER A 501 -12.09 -21.47 9.64
CA SER A 501 -11.97 -20.32 8.75
C SER A 501 -10.96 -19.30 9.29
N ILE A 502 -10.33 -18.55 8.38
CA ILE A 502 -9.52 -17.39 8.73
C ILE A 502 -10.39 -16.15 9.09
N TYR A 503 -11.70 -16.21 8.83
CA TYR A 503 -12.67 -15.19 9.20
C TYR A 503 -13.60 -15.68 10.32
N ASP A 504 -13.92 -14.80 11.26
CA ASP A 504 -14.84 -15.08 12.36
C ASP A 504 -16.33 -15.00 11.93
N GLY A 505 -17.19 -15.57 12.77
CA GLY A 505 -18.64 -15.54 12.60
C GLY A 505 -19.09 -16.06 11.24
N ASN A 506 -20.01 -15.34 10.62
CA ASN A 506 -20.65 -15.69 9.36
C ASN A 506 -19.92 -15.15 8.11
N ARG A 507 -18.66 -14.75 8.25
CA ARG A 507 -17.81 -14.32 7.13
C ARG A 507 -17.15 -15.52 6.45
N LEU A 508 -16.81 -15.41 5.16
CA LEU A 508 -16.29 -16.54 4.38
C LEU A 508 -14.94 -16.25 3.72
N ALA A 509 -14.03 -17.22 3.75
CA ALA A 509 -12.81 -17.26 2.96
C ALA A 509 -13.11 -17.56 1.48
N LEU A 510 -12.21 -17.11 0.59
CA LEU A 510 -12.20 -17.50 -0.82
C LEU A 510 -11.46 -18.82 -1.02
N PRO A 511 -11.67 -19.54 -2.14
CA PRO A 511 -10.97 -20.79 -2.44
C PRO A 511 -9.44 -20.68 -2.36
N ASP A 512 -8.85 -19.61 -2.89
CA ASP A 512 -7.41 -19.38 -2.85
C ASP A 512 -6.86 -19.24 -1.42
N GLU A 513 -7.59 -18.57 -0.52
CA GLU A 513 -7.25 -18.42 0.89
C GLU A 513 -7.32 -19.76 1.62
N VAL A 514 -8.38 -20.54 1.38
CA VAL A 514 -8.51 -21.89 1.97
C VAL A 514 -7.34 -22.78 1.54
N TRP A 515 -6.98 -22.73 0.26
CA TRP A 515 -5.88 -23.51 -0.28
C TRP A 515 -4.52 -23.06 0.27
N ASN A 516 -4.24 -21.75 0.21
CA ASN A 516 -2.95 -21.18 0.61
C ASN A 516 -2.67 -21.34 2.11
N PHE A 517 -3.70 -21.14 2.95
CA PHE A 517 -3.55 -21.23 4.41
C PHE A 517 -3.90 -22.62 4.95
N ARG A 518 -4.22 -23.56 4.05
CA ARG A 518 -4.45 -24.98 4.35
C ARG A 518 -5.50 -25.21 5.44
N ARG A 519 -6.54 -24.37 5.48
CA ARG A 519 -7.61 -24.41 6.49
C ARG A 519 -8.86 -23.68 5.99
N GLY A 520 -10.03 -24.09 6.45
CA GLY A 520 -11.27 -23.42 6.13
C GLY A 520 -12.46 -24.07 6.83
N ASP A 521 -13.55 -23.34 6.95
CA ASP A 521 -14.83 -23.93 7.33
C ASP A 521 -15.34 -24.90 6.25
N GLY A 522 -16.19 -25.87 6.62
CA GLY A 522 -16.73 -26.84 5.67
C GLY A 522 -17.48 -26.23 4.47
N LEU A 523 -18.15 -25.09 4.65
CA LEU A 523 -18.75 -24.37 3.54
C LEU A 523 -17.69 -23.84 2.58
N GLU A 524 -16.61 -23.27 3.10
CA GLU A 524 -15.50 -22.72 2.29
C GLU A 524 -14.78 -23.84 1.52
N LYS A 525 -14.63 -25.02 2.14
CA LYS A 525 -14.11 -26.24 1.47
C LYS A 525 -15.04 -26.73 0.37
N ALA A 526 -16.35 -26.69 0.58
CA ALA A 526 -17.32 -27.04 -0.46
C ALA A 526 -17.23 -26.07 -1.64
N VAL A 527 -17.07 -24.77 -1.39
CA VAL A 527 -16.88 -23.76 -2.44
C VAL A 527 -15.55 -23.97 -3.19
N LEU A 528 -14.46 -24.30 -2.50
CA LEU A 528 -13.19 -24.66 -3.15
C LEU A 528 -13.33 -25.91 -4.04
N LEU A 529 -14.03 -26.94 -3.57
CA LEU A 529 -14.29 -28.13 -4.39
C LEU A 529 -15.13 -27.78 -5.64
N ALA A 530 -16.11 -26.88 -5.51
CA ALA A 530 -16.87 -26.38 -6.64
C ALA A 530 -16.00 -25.62 -7.64
N ASP A 531 -15.12 -24.73 -7.17
CA ASP A 531 -14.18 -23.98 -8.00
C ASP A 531 -13.28 -24.95 -8.80
N PHE A 532 -12.70 -25.95 -8.13
CA PHE A 532 -11.93 -27.01 -8.79
C PHE A 532 -12.73 -27.75 -9.88
N ILE A 533 -13.97 -28.14 -9.60
CA ILE A 533 -14.84 -28.84 -10.56
C ILE A 533 -15.14 -27.96 -11.77
N VAL A 534 -15.48 -26.68 -11.56
CA VAL A 534 -15.78 -25.72 -12.63
C VAL A 534 -14.56 -25.45 -13.49
N MET A 535 -13.38 -25.29 -12.89
CA MET A 535 -12.14 -25.11 -13.63
C MET A 535 -11.77 -26.34 -14.46
N LYS A 536 -11.92 -27.54 -13.89
CA LYS A 536 -11.61 -28.80 -14.57
C LYS A 536 -12.62 -29.17 -15.65
N TYR A 537 -13.89 -28.86 -15.40
CA TYR A 537 -15.02 -29.19 -16.27
C TYR A 537 -15.92 -27.95 -16.43
N PRO A 538 -15.59 -27.02 -17.35
CA PRO A 538 -16.29 -25.73 -17.49
C PRO A 538 -17.80 -25.82 -17.75
N GLU A 539 -18.26 -26.90 -18.39
CA GLU A 539 -19.67 -27.15 -18.70
C GLU A 539 -20.42 -27.88 -17.56
N SER A 540 -19.77 -28.10 -16.41
CA SER A 540 -20.39 -28.77 -15.28
C SER A 540 -21.47 -27.91 -14.63
N SER A 541 -22.48 -28.60 -14.10
CA SER A 541 -23.48 -28.00 -13.21
C SER A 541 -23.39 -28.68 -11.86
N LEU A 542 -23.41 -27.89 -10.79
CA LEU A 542 -23.31 -28.36 -9.42
C LEU A 542 -24.18 -27.52 -8.48
N GLN A 543 -24.44 -28.07 -7.31
CA GLN A 543 -25.17 -27.37 -6.25
C GLN A 543 -24.44 -27.50 -4.91
N ILE A 544 -24.52 -26.47 -4.08
CA ILE A 544 -24.10 -26.52 -2.68
C ILE A 544 -25.32 -26.21 -1.83
N GLU A 545 -25.78 -27.21 -1.09
CA GLU A 545 -26.86 -27.06 -0.11
C GLU A 545 -26.23 -26.84 1.27
N ILE A 546 -26.69 -25.81 1.97
CA ILE A 546 -26.23 -25.46 3.31
C ILE A 546 -27.45 -25.54 4.22
N SER A 547 -27.43 -26.47 5.17
CA SER A 547 -28.52 -26.71 6.10
C SER A 547 -27.99 -27.46 7.34
N ASP A 548 -28.54 -27.15 8.51
CA ASP A 548 -28.29 -27.91 9.75
C ASP A 548 -26.80 -28.16 10.07
N LYS A 549 -25.98 -27.10 9.98
CA LYS A 549 -24.51 -27.16 10.21
C LYS A 549 -23.77 -28.10 9.25
N ARG A 550 -24.33 -28.33 8.07
CA ARG A 550 -23.76 -29.16 7.00
C ARG A 550 -23.78 -28.39 5.69
N ALA A 551 -22.68 -28.48 4.94
CA ALA A 551 -22.59 -28.04 3.56
C ALA A 551 -22.40 -29.27 2.67
N VAL A 552 -23.27 -29.47 1.70
CA VAL A 552 -23.23 -30.64 0.81
C VAL A 552 -23.11 -30.16 -0.63
N LEU A 553 -21.96 -30.43 -1.25
CA LEU A 553 -21.79 -30.24 -2.68
C LEU A 553 -22.34 -31.45 -3.42
N ARG A 554 -23.25 -31.22 -4.37
CA ARG A 554 -23.79 -32.24 -5.28
C ARG A 554 -23.22 -32.02 -6.67
N TYR A 555 -22.61 -33.05 -7.23
CA TYR A 555 -22.10 -33.05 -8.60
C TYR A 555 -22.36 -34.41 -9.24
N ARG A 556 -23.08 -34.42 -10.37
CA ARG A 556 -23.59 -35.64 -11.02
C ARG A 556 -24.44 -36.46 -10.03
N THR A 557 -24.05 -37.71 -9.78
CA THR A 557 -24.71 -38.64 -8.84
C THR A 557 -24.10 -38.62 -7.45
N GLU A 558 -23.02 -37.87 -7.25
CA GLU A 558 -22.21 -37.91 -6.03
C GLU A 558 -22.53 -36.75 -5.09
N GLU A 559 -22.39 -37.00 -3.79
CA GLU A 559 -22.53 -36.02 -2.72
C GLU A 559 -21.24 -35.91 -1.89
N TYR A 560 -20.81 -34.68 -1.65
CA TYR A 560 -19.58 -34.34 -0.94
C TYR A 560 -19.92 -33.51 0.31
N PRO A 561 -20.20 -34.15 1.46
CA PRO A 561 -20.59 -33.44 2.68
C PRO A 561 -19.41 -32.94 3.52
N PHE A 562 -19.56 -31.72 4.04
CA PHE A 562 -18.68 -31.07 5.00
C PHE A 562 -19.47 -30.57 6.22
N SER A 563 -18.86 -30.62 7.40
CA SER A 563 -19.40 -29.98 8.60
C SER A 563 -19.08 -28.49 8.57
N THR A 564 -20.06 -27.63 8.82
CA THR A 564 -19.87 -26.17 8.83
C THR A 564 -20.33 -25.58 10.16
N SER A 565 -19.57 -24.59 10.63
CA SER A 565 -19.91 -23.73 11.76
C SER A 565 -20.82 -22.56 11.38
N LYS A 566 -20.97 -22.29 10.08
CA LYS A 566 -21.73 -21.15 9.56
C LYS A 566 -23.22 -21.41 9.65
N GLU A 567 -23.98 -20.41 10.10
CA GLU A 567 -25.39 -20.58 10.45
C GLU A 567 -26.33 -20.23 9.27
N PHE A 568 -25.94 -20.63 8.05
CA PHE A 568 -26.71 -20.34 6.84
C PHE A 568 -27.65 -21.48 6.46
N ARG A 569 -28.78 -21.10 5.85
CA ARG A 569 -29.70 -22.02 5.18
C ARG A 569 -29.92 -21.55 3.75
N LYS A 570 -29.12 -22.08 2.81
CA LYS A 570 -29.07 -21.61 1.42
C LYS A 570 -28.81 -22.75 0.44
N LEU A 571 -29.28 -22.57 -0.79
CA LEU A 571 -28.95 -23.41 -1.94
C LEU A 571 -28.23 -22.54 -2.98
N ILE A 572 -26.98 -22.90 -3.26
CA ILE A 572 -26.17 -22.29 -4.32
C ILE A 572 -26.23 -23.22 -5.52
N SER A 573 -26.51 -22.68 -6.71
CA SER A 573 -26.39 -23.42 -7.98
C SER A 573 -25.39 -22.72 -8.89
N VAL A 574 -24.52 -23.51 -9.50
CA VAL A 574 -23.50 -23.05 -10.45
C VAL A 574 -23.65 -23.87 -11.73
N SER A 575 -23.77 -23.19 -12.87
CA SER A 575 -23.82 -23.80 -14.19
C SER A 575 -23.08 -22.90 -15.19
N GLY A 576 -21.87 -23.30 -15.57
CA GLY A 576 -20.95 -22.42 -16.30
C GLY A 576 -20.72 -21.10 -15.56
N LYS A 577 -20.97 -19.97 -16.23
CA LYS A 577 -20.89 -18.61 -15.64
C LYS A 577 -22.23 -18.07 -15.12
N VAL A 578 -23.21 -18.96 -14.89
CA VAL A 578 -24.52 -18.61 -14.34
C VAL A 578 -24.59 -19.09 -12.89
N TYR A 579 -24.91 -18.15 -11.99
CA TYR A 579 -24.95 -18.37 -10.56
C TYR A 579 -26.34 -18.04 -10.02
N SER A 580 -26.85 -18.84 -9.09
CA SER A 580 -28.07 -18.52 -8.35
C SER A 580 -27.91 -18.91 -6.88
N VAL A 581 -28.46 -18.09 -5.99
CA VAL A 581 -28.49 -18.36 -4.54
C VAL A 581 -29.91 -18.19 -4.04
N GLN A 582 -30.43 -19.19 -3.35
CA GLN A 582 -31.77 -19.20 -2.78
C GLN A 582 -31.68 -19.44 -1.28
N ASP A 583 -32.48 -18.72 -0.49
CA ASP A 583 -32.64 -19.02 0.93
C ASP A 583 -33.53 -20.25 1.09
N LEU A 584 -33.12 -21.17 1.97
CA LEU A 584 -33.89 -22.35 2.30
C LEU A 584 -34.80 -22.07 3.51
N PRO A 585 -36.02 -22.66 3.55
CA PRO A 585 -36.98 -22.46 4.63
C PRO A 585 -36.47 -22.98 5.97
#